data_AF-A0A660L6I7-F1
#
_entry.id   AF-A0A660L6I7-F1
#
_cell.length_a   1.000
_cell.length_b   1.000
_cell.length_c   1.000
_cell.angle_alpha   90.00
_cell.angle_beta   90.00
_cell.angle_gamma   90.00
#
_symmetry.space_group_name_H-M   'P 1'
#
loop_
_entity.id
_entity.type
_entity.pdbx_description
1 polymer ?
#
loop_
_entity_poly.entity_id
_entity_poly.type
_entity_poly.pdbx_seq_one_letter_code
_entity_poly.pdbx_strand_id
1 'polypeptide(L)'
;MSTAGPIGSWLRCYRCWSQDLEVQVHYEGIHRIDPDTGRRAEVVDELQEAVVQCLDCMHDQPHLIFHNDRIEPVEDRWERMVVGTPWVASCTVTVDAESVETCSGPEAADALAYAAFGDHGTREFFTHVRFHKHEEDQIVVHLLVELYARNNDEATGVLEDAARGQLAITSLAEESRPPAATSGDHPH
;
A
#
# COMPACT_ATOMS: atom_id res chain seq x y z
N MET A 1 -12.74 -20.71 -6.43
CA MET A 1 -11.88 -20.66 -7.64
C MET A 1 -11.77 -19.18 -7.98
N SER A 2 -10.59 -18.56 -7.83
CA SER A 2 -10.40 -17.14 -8.15
C SER A 2 -10.88 -16.85 -9.55
N THR A 3 -11.62 -15.77 -9.69
CA THR A 3 -12.05 -15.19 -10.96
C THR A 3 -10.92 -14.43 -11.66
N ALA A 4 -9.75 -14.32 -11.02
CA ALA A 4 -8.56 -13.71 -11.58
C ALA A 4 -8.19 -14.29 -12.95
N GLY A 5 -7.76 -13.41 -13.86
CA GLY A 5 -7.23 -13.78 -15.17
C GLY A 5 -6.01 -14.73 -15.08
N PRO A 6 -5.43 -15.13 -16.24
CA PRO A 6 -4.23 -15.97 -16.26
C PRO A 6 -3.14 -15.44 -15.34
N ILE A 7 -2.37 -16.30 -14.65
CA ILE A 7 -1.39 -15.87 -13.61
C ILE A 7 -0.49 -14.70 -14.06
N GLY A 8 0.00 -14.72 -15.31
CA GLY A 8 0.84 -13.64 -15.86
C GLY A 8 0.15 -12.28 -16.03
N SER A 9 -1.17 -12.19 -15.85
CA SER A 9 -1.91 -10.93 -15.88
C SER A 9 -1.80 -10.13 -14.59
N TRP A 10 -1.53 -10.78 -13.46
CA TRP A 10 -1.48 -10.14 -12.13
C TRP A 10 -0.18 -10.42 -11.37
N LEU A 11 0.50 -11.56 -11.61
CA LEU A 11 1.78 -11.89 -11.00
C LEU A 11 2.95 -11.21 -11.73
N ARG A 12 3.02 -9.89 -11.55
CA ARG A 12 4.08 -9.00 -12.07
C ARG A 12 4.07 -7.68 -11.33
N CYS A 13 5.15 -6.93 -11.46
CA CYS A 13 5.24 -5.58 -10.94
C CYS A 13 4.23 -4.65 -11.63
N TYR A 14 3.42 -3.93 -10.86
CA TYR A 14 2.43 -3.00 -11.44
C TYR A 14 3.08 -1.77 -12.09
N ARG A 15 4.33 -1.46 -11.72
CA ARG A 15 5.07 -0.27 -12.17
C ARG A 15 5.99 -0.52 -13.36
N CYS A 16 6.76 -1.60 -13.35
CA CYS A 16 7.74 -1.91 -14.41
C CYS A 16 7.45 -3.21 -15.19
N TRP A 17 6.38 -3.93 -14.84
CA TRP A 17 5.98 -5.20 -15.46
C TRP A 17 6.97 -6.35 -15.34
N SER A 18 8.05 -6.18 -14.58
CA SER A 18 8.96 -7.27 -14.24
C SER A 18 8.24 -8.39 -13.49
N GLN A 19 8.72 -9.61 -13.68
CA GLN A 19 8.31 -10.78 -12.90
C GLN A 19 9.36 -11.18 -11.86
N ASP A 20 10.44 -10.40 -11.73
CA ASP A 20 11.46 -10.61 -10.71
C ASP A 20 10.96 -10.06 -9.36
N LEU A 21 10.19 -10.92 -8.67
CA LEU A 21 9.51 -10.62 -7.42
C LEU A 21 10.07 -11.50 -6.31
N GLU A 22 10.31 -10.90 -5.15
CA GLU A 22 10.64 -11.58 -3.89
C GLU A 22 9.48 -11.45 -2.91
N VAL A 23 9.28 -12.47 -2.07
CA VAL A 23 8.40 -12.39 -0.90
C VAL A 23 9.26 -12.43 0.37
N GLN A 24 9.06 -11.45 1.23
CA GLN A 24 9.67 -11.37 2.56
C GLN A 24 8.61 -11.74 3.58
N VAL A 25 8.82 -12.83 4.31
CA VAL A 25 7.86 -13.36 5.30
C VAL A 25 8.44 -13.19 6.70
N HIS A 26 7.75 -12.41 7.51
CA HIS A 26 8.03 -12.21 8.92
C HIS A 26 7.04 -13.04 9.73
N TYR A 27 7.57 -13.94 10.54
CA TYR A 27 6.78 -14.75 11.45
C TYR A 27 7.12 -14.37 12.88
N GLU A 28 6.13 -13.86 13.59
CA GLU A 28 6.20 -13.58 15.01
C GLU A 28 5.27 -14.55 15.75
N GLY A 29 5.77 -15.19 16.80
CA GLY A 29 5.01 -16.20 17.53
C GLY A 29 5.36 -16.24 19.01
N ILE A 30 4.34 -16.16 19.85
CA ILE A 30 4.46 -16.32 21.30
C ILE A 30 4.10 -17.78 21.63
N HIS A 31 5.07 -18.51 22.16
CA HIS A 31 4.89 -19.90 22.56
C HIS A 31 5.18 -20.07 24.05
N ARG A 32 4.36 -20.86 24.74
CA ARG A 32 4.69 -21.36 26.08
C ARG A 32 5.84 -22.35 25.99
N ILE A 33 6.68 -22.34 27.02
CA ILE A 33 7.74 -23.32 27.21
C ILE A 33 7.30 -24.30 28.29
N ASP A 34 7.43 -25.59 27.99
CA ASP A 34 7.34 -26.64 29.00
C ASP A 34 8.56 -26.53 29.93
N PRO A 35 8.38 -26.24 31.23
CA PRO A 35 9.49 -26.03 32.15
C PRO A 35 10.28 -27.31 32.45
N ASP A 36 9.68 -28.50 32.28
CA ASP A 36 10.33 -29.76 32.62
C ASP A 36 11.18 -30.28 31.45
N THR A 37 10.81 -29.97 30.20
CA THR A 37 11.52 -30.42 29.00
C THR A 37 12.27 -29.31 28.25
N GLY A 38 11.97 -28.05 28.55
CA GLY A 38 12.51 -26.89 27.83
C GLY A 38 12.02 -26.75 26.39
N ARG A 39 11.01 -27.53 25.98
CA ARG A 39 10.47 -27.50 24.60
C ARG A 39 9.33 -26.49 24.48
N ARG A 40 9.08 -26.05 23.24
CA ARG A 40 7.84 -25.35 22.90
C ARG A 40 6.65 -26.26 23.19
N ALA A 41 5.65 -25.72 23.88
CA ALA A 41 4.41 -26.40 24.22
C ALA A 41 3.26 -25.81 23.40
N GLU A 42 2.52 -24.90 24.01
CA GLU A 42 1.32 -24.28 23.43
C GLU A 42 1.67 -22.99 22.68
N VAL A 43 1.03 -22.81 21.52
CA VAL A 43 1.01 -21.54 20.79
C VAL A 43 0.02 -20.61 21.49
N VAL A 44 0.49 -19.45 21.94
CA VAL A 44 -0.34 -18.41 22.56
C VAL A 44 -0.83 -17.43 21.51
N ASP A 45 0.08 -16.99 20.62
CA ASP A 45 -0.21 -16.01 19.58
C ASP A 45 0.75 -16.22 18.40
N GLU A 46 0.28 -16.00 17.18
CA GLU A 46 1.08 -16.11 15.95
C GLU A 46 0.60 -15.06 14.93
N LEU A 47 1.54 -14.29 14.43
CA LEU A 47 1.35 -13.29 13.38
C LEU A 47 2.29 -13.62 12.22
N GLN A 48 1.71 -13.74 11.03
CA GLN A 48 2.48 -13.81 9.79
C GLN A 48 2.25 -12.54 8.99
N GLU A 49 3.31 -11.76 8.81
CA GLU A 49 3.33 -10.63 7.91
C GLU A 49 4.15 -10.97 6.67
N ALA A 50 3.68 -10.57 5.51
CA ALA A 50 4.42 -10.77 4.27
C ALA A 50 4.32 -9.55 3.37
N VAL A 51 5.43 -9.24 2.72
CA VAL A 51 5.50 -8.18 1.70
C VAL A 51 6.09 -8.79 0.44
N VAL A 52 5.47 -8.50 -0.69
CA VAL A 52 5.99 -8.86 -2.00
C VAL A 52 6.66 -7.63 -2.59
N GLN A 53 7.91 -7.74 -3.03
CA GLN A 53 8.68 -6.63 -3.57
C GLN A 53 9.22 -6.98 -4.96
N CYS A 54 9.20 -6.01 -5.87
CA CYS A 54 9.87 -6.13 -7.16
C CYS A 54 11.36 -5.83 -7.00
N LEU A 55 12.24 -6.73 -7.44
CA LEU A 55 13.69 -6.55 -7.31
C LEU A 55 14.26 -5.53 -8.32
N ASP A 56 13.63 -5.38 -9.49
CA ASP A 56 14.09 -4.42 -10.50
C ASP A 56 13.84 -2.95 -10.10
N CYS A 57 12.72 -2.66 -9.44
CA CYS A 57 12.35 -1.29 -9.09
C CYS A 57 12.21 -1.03 -7.58
N MET A 58 12.46 -2.03 -6.75
CA MET A 58 12.40 -1.99 -5.28
C MET A 58 11.06 -1.48 -4.71
N HIS A 59 9.96 -1.69 -5.45
CA HIS A 59 8.62 -1.32 -4.99
C HIS A 59 7.91 -2.51 -4.39
N ASP A 60 7.16 -2.26 -3.33
CA ASP A 60 6.24 -3.24 -2.78
C ASP A 60 5.05 -3.44 -3.72
N GLN A 61 4.45 -4.62 -3.69
CA GLN A 61 3.38 -5.06 -4.60
C GLN A 61 2.11 -5.29 -3.79
N PRO A 62 1.39 -4.22 -3.40
CA PRO A 62 0.23 -4.33 -2.51
C PRO A 62 -0.96 -5.04 -3.17
N HIS A 63 -0.95 -5.24 -4.49
CA HIS A 63 -1.91 -6.09 -5.20
C HIS A 63 -1.65 -7.59 -5.08
N LEU A 64 -0.58 -7.99 -4.40
CA LEU A 64 -0.20 -9.38 -4.17
C LEU A 64 -0.20 -9.65 -2.67
N ILE A 65 -0.75 -10.80 -2.29
CA ILE A 65 -0.73 -11.29 -0.92
C ILE A 65 -0.10 -12.68 -0.88
N PHE A 66 0.65 -12.97 0.18
CA PHE A 66 1.19 -14.30 0.43
C PHE A 66 0.33 -15.02 1.46
N HIS A 67 -0.31 -16.11 1.03
CA HIS A 67 -1.25 -16.89 1.82
C HIS A 67 -1.12 -18.38 1.48
N ASN A 68 -1.05 -19.24 2.51
CA ASN A 68 -0.88 -20.70 2.36
C ASN A 68 0.24 -21.10 1.39
N ASP A 69 1.44 -20.56 1.62
CA ASP A 69 2.64 -20.80 0.80
C ASP A 69 2.51 -20.39 -0.68
N ARG A 70 1.57 -19.49 -0.99
CA ARG A 70 1.29 -19.06 -2.36
C ARG A 70 1.04 -17.56 -2.46
N ILE A 71 1.49 -16.97 -3.57
CA ILE A 71 1.09 -15.63 -3.97
C ILE A 71 -0.29 -15.66 -4.64
N GLU A 72 -1.20 -14.84 -4.13
CA GLU A 72 -2.55 -14.66 -4.63
C GLU A 72 -2.78 -13.18 -4.99
N PRO A 73 -3.61 -12.88 -6.02
CA PRO A 73 -3.98 -11.51 -6.32
C PRO A 73 -5.01 -11.02 -5.30
N VAL A 74 -4.91 -9.75 -4.92
CA VAL A 74 -5.95 -9.09 -4.13
C VAL A 74 -7.03 -8.57 -5.09
N GLU A 75 -8.20 -9.21 -5.08
CA GLU A 75 -9.27 -9.06 -6.09
C GLU A 75 -9.80 -7.63 -6.24
N ASP A 76 -9.75 -6.81 -5.19
CA ASP A 76 -10.24 -5.42 -5.19
C ASP A 76 -9.30 -4.41 -5.86
N ARG A 77 -8.02 -4.78 -6.08
CA ARG A 77 -6.98 -3.83 -6.50
C ARG A 77 -6.07 -4.32 -7.60
N TRP A 78 -5.89 -5.64 -7.81
CA TRP A 78 -4.89 -6.11 -8.79
C TRP A 78 -5.16 -5.59 -10.20
N GLU A 79 -6.41 -5.60 -10.63
CA GLU A 79 -6.75 -5.18 -11.99
C GLU A 79 -6.50 -3.68 -12.14
N ARG A 80 -6.91 -2.91 -11.14
CA ARG A 80 -6.67 -1.47 -11.06
C ARG A 80 -5.19 -1.14 -11.11
N MET A 81 -4.37 -1.80 -10.30
CA MET A 81 -2.94 -1.50 -10.21
C MET A 81 -2.18 -1.94 -11.47
N VAL A 82 -2.49 -3.12 -12.00
CA VAL A 82 -1.70 -3.71 -13.09
C VAL A 82 -2.15 -3.25 -14.48
N VAL A 83 -3.44 -2.92 -14.65
CA VAL A 83 -4.01 -2.44 -15.92
C VAL A 83 -4.15 -0.91 -15.94
N GLY A 84 -4.28 -0.28 -14.78
CA GLY A 84 -4.42 1.17 -14.68
C GLY A 84 -3.12 1.94 -14.93
N THR A 85 -3.25 3.27 -14.91
CA THR A 85 -2.16 4.23 -15.01
C THR A 85 -1.98 4.98 -13.69
N PRO A 86 -0.83 5.59 -13.43
CA PRO A 86 -0.65 6.40 -12.24
C PRO A 86 -1.47 7.70 -12.32
N TRP A 87 -2.07 8.08 -11.20
CA TRP A 87 -2.80 9.32 -10.99
C TRP A 87 -2.20 10.06 -9.81
N VAL A 88 -2.10 11.38 -9.92
CA VAL A 88 -1.60 12.24 -8.84
C VAL A 88 -2.71 13.18 -8.37
N ALA A 89 -3.01 13.09 -7.09
CA ALA A 89 -4.01 13.91 -6.41
C ALA A 89 -3.33 14.90 -5.45
N SER A 90 -3.72 16.18 -5.53
CA SER A 90 -3.51 17.12 -4.44
C SER A 90 -4.80 17.19 -3.64
N CYS A 91 -4.78 16.77 -2.37
CA CYS A 91 -5.97 16.68 -1.56
C CYS A 91 -5.71 17.08 -0.10
N THR A 92 -6.79 17.27 0.65
CA THR A 92 -6.77 17.37 2.09
C THR A 92 -7.66 16.31 2.71
N VAL A 93 -7.25 15.75 3.83
CA VAL A 93 -8.13 14.93 4.68
C VAL A 93 -8.18 15.57 6.06
N THR A 94 -9.38 15.91 6.51
CA THR A 94 -9.61 16.39 7.87
C THR A 94 -9.95 15.20 8.77
N VAL A 95 -9.12 14.98 9.79
CA VAL A 95 -9.24 13.85 10.73
C VAL A 95 -9.35 14.37 12.17
N ASP A 96 -9.83 13.53 13.07
CA ASP A 96 -9.81 13.81 14.50
C ASP A 96 -8.37 13.83 15.03
N ALA A 97 -8.02 14.80 15.88
CA ALA A 97 -6.67 14.91 16.43
C ALA A 97 -6.26 13.68 17.26
N GLU A 98 -7.22 13.01 17.94
CA GLU A 98 -6.97 11.79 18.71
C GLU A 98 -6.66 10.58 17.82
N SER A 99 -6.99 10.65 16.53
CA SER A 99 -6.66 9.59 15.56
C SER A 99 -5.24 9.64 15.02
N VAL A 100 -4.50 10.72 15.31
CA VAL A 100 -3.11 10.92 14.88
C VAL A 100 -2.16 10.59 16.03
N GLU A 101 -1.32 9.57 15.84
CA GLU A 101 -0.37 9.13 16.87
C GLU A 101 0.69 10.21 17.17
N THR A 102 1.26 10.81 16.13
CA THR A 102 2.23 11.91 16.27
C THR A 102 2.19 12.84 15.06
N CYS A 103 2.36 14.14 15.30
CA CYS A 103 2.47 15.17 14.26
C CYS A 103 3.91 15.71 14.11
N SER A 104 4.87 15.14 14.83
CA SER A 104 6.25 15.62 14.86
C SER A 104 7.27 14.49 14.90
N GLY A 105 8.50 14.79 14.46
CA GLY A 105 9.55 13.79 14.37
C GLY A 105 9.52 13.00 13.05
N PRO A 106 10.42 12.02 12.90
CA PRO A 106 10.58 11.26 11.67
C PRO A 106 9.34 10.41 11.33
N GLU A 107 8.58 9.94 12.32
CA GLU A 107 7.37 9.12 12.08
C GLU A 107 6.11 9.94 11.75
N ALA A 108 6.17 11.28 11.82
CA ALA A 108 4.99 12.13 11.67
C ALA A 108 4.29 11.99 10.31
N ALA A 109 5.06 11.84 9.23
CA ALA A 109 4.50 11.72 7.89
C ALA A 109 3.67 10.44 7.76
N ASP A 110 4.18 9.33 8.29
CA ASP A 110 3.50 8.03 8.23
C ASP A 110 2.28 8.01 9.15
N ALA A 111 2.39 8.56 10.36
CA ALA A 111 1.25 8.68 11.28
C ALA A 111 0.12 9.53 10.69
N LEU A 112 0.44 10.65 10.03
CA LEU A 112 -0.54 11.51 9.35
C LEU A 112 -1.13 10.85 8.10
N ALA A 113 -0.32 10.13 7.32
CA ALA A 113 -0.80 9.37 6.17
C ALA A 113 -1.74 8.22 6.58
N TYR A 114 -1.40 7.51 7.65
CA TYR A 114 -2.23 6.46 8.22
C TYR A 114 -3.53 6.99 8.84
N ALA A 115 -3.48 8.13 9.51
CA ALA A 115 -4.69 8.78 10.01
C ALA A 115 -5.59 9.21 8.85
N ALA A 116 -5.02 9.73 7.75
CA ALA A 116 -5.77 10.17 6.58
C ALA A 116 -6.39 9.02 5.77
N PHE A 117 -5.62 7.97 5.48
CA PHE A 117 -5.97 6.92 4.50
C PHE A 117 -5.75 5.48 4.98
N GLY A 118 -5.35 5.25 6.24
CA GLY A 118 -5.08 3.93 6.79
C GLY A 118 -3.96 3.19 6.05
N ASP A 119 -4.16 1.89 5.83
CA ASP A 119 -3.21 1.04 5.10
C ASP A 119 -3.05 1.46 3.65
N HIS A 120 -4.07 2.06 3.02
CA HIS A 120 -3.91 2.61 1.68
C HIS A 120 -2.87 3.73 1.67
N GLY A 121 -2.90 4.62 2.66
CA GLY A 121 -1.95 5.74 2.77
C GLY A 121 -0.50 5.33 3.00
N THR A 122 -0.28 4.18 3.63
CA THR A 122 1.06 3.75 4.07
C THR A 122 1.62 2.58 3.26
N ARG A 123 0.78 1.78 2.63
CA ARG A 123 1.19 0.54 1.92
C ARG A 123 0.80 0.52 0.44
N GLU A 124 -0.19 1.31 0.02
CA GLU A 124 -0.67 1.27 -1.36
C GLU A 124 -0.34 2.52 -2.18
N PHE A 125 -0.62 3.68 -1.59
CA PHE A 125 -0.37 4.97 -2.20
C PHE A 125 1.08 5.39 -1.98
N PHE A 126 1.64 6.15 -2.92
CA PHE A 126 2.80 6.99 -2.61
C PHE A 126 2.26 8.28 -2.02
N THR A 127 2.21 8.32 -0.69
CA THR A 127 1.70 9.47 0.06
C THR A 127 2.84 10.40 0.44
N HIS A 128 2.68 11.68 0.14
CA HIS A 128 3.57 12.73 0.62
C HIS A 128 2.79 13.78 1.39
N VAL A 129 2.95 13.80 2.71
CA VAL A 129 2.40 14.84 3.58
C VAL A 129 3.19 16.12 3.37
N ARG A 130 2.53 17.16 2.83
CA ARG A 130 3.17 18.46 2.58
C ARG A 130 3.26 19.29 3.86
N PHE A 131 2.13 19.41 4.55
CA PHE A 131 2.01 20.06 5.85
C PHE A 131 0.66 19.66 6.46
N HIS A 132 0.49 19.96 7.74
CA HIS A 132 -0.78 19.80 8.44
C HIS A 132 -1.11 21.08 9.22
N LYS A 133 -2.38 21.25 9.55
CA LYS A 133 -2.88 22.33 10.40
C LYS A 133 -3.78 21.75 11.48
N HIS A 134 -3.70 22.32 12.67
CA HIS A 134 -4.62 22.00 13.76
C HIS A 134 -5.77 23.00 13.72
N GLU A 135 -6.99 22.48 13.74
CA GLU A 135 -8.23 23.24 13.78
C GLU A 135 -9.09 22.68 14.91
N GLU A 136 -9.04 23.32 16.09
CA GLU A 136 -9.69 22.82 17.31
C GLU A 136 -9.27 21.38 17.63
N ASP A 137 -10.22 20.44 17.66
CA ASP A 137 -10.00 19.01 17.92
C ASP A 137 -9.73 18.21 16.63
N GLN A 138 -9.44 18.89 15.52
CA GLN A 138 -9.19 18.29 14.21
C GLN A 138 -7.81 18.65 13.67
N ILE A 139 -7.34 17.82 12.74
CA ILE A 139 -6.12 18.05 11.97
C ILE A 139 -6.48 17.98 10.48
N VAL A 140 -6.15 19.05 9.75
CA VAL A 140 -6.26 19.09 8.28
C VAL A 140 -4.91 18.72 7.69
N VAL A 141 -4.83 17.53 7.11
CA VAL A 141 -3.60 16.99 6.50
C VAL A 141 -3.61 17.33 5.02
N HIS A 142 -2.59 18.05 4.54
CA HIS A 142 -2.44 18.38 3.12
C HIS A 142 -1.49 17.38 2.46
N LEU A 143 -1.99 16.65 1.47
CA LEU A 143 -1.31 15.49 0.87
C LEU A 143 -1.14 15.66 -0.64
N LEU A 144 -0.02 15.17 -1.14
CA LEU A 144 0.13 14.74 -2.53
C LEU A 144 0.10 13.20 -2.53
N VAL A 145 -0.85 12.62 -3.25
CA VAL A 145 -1.07 11.18 -3.29
C VAL A 145 -0.89 10.70 -4.72
N GLU A 146 -0.05 9.70 -4.93
CA GLU A 146 -0.04 8.94 -6.18
C GLU A 146 -0.68 7.57 -5.95
N LEU A 147 -1.61 7.21 -6.83
CA LEU A 147 -2.31 5.93 -6.84
C LEU A 147 -2.46 5.42 -8.27
N TYR A 148 -2.76 4.14 -8.44
CA TYR A 148 -3.08 3.58 -9.75
C TYR A 148 -4.58 3.45 -9.93
N ALA A 149 -5.08 3.81 -11.10
CA ALA A 149 -6.48 3.66 -11.50
C ALA A 149 -6.63 3.54 -13.02
N ARG A 150 -7.69 2.89 -13.48
CA ARG A 150 -8.01 2.71 -14.91
C ARG A 150 -8.63 3.95 -15.55
N ASN A 151 -9.19 4.84 -14.74
CA ASN A 151 -9.80 6.10 -15.16
C ASN A 151 -9.97 7.05 -13.97
N ASN A 152 -10.39 8.28 -14.26
CA ASN A 152 -10.55 9.35 -13.27
C ASN A 152 -11.62 9.04 -12.20
N ASP A 153 -12.73 8.41 -12.60
CA ASP A 153 -13.82 8.07 -11.68
C ASP A 153 -13.35 7.02 -10.66
N GLU A 154 -12.62 6.00 -11.12
CA GLU A 154 -12.02 4.98 -10.26
C GLU A 154 -10.93 5.59 -9.34
N ALA A 155 -10.10 6.50 -9.85
CA ALA A 155 -9.11 7.20 -9.02
C ALA A 155 -9.78 8.00 -7.90
N THR A 156 -10.88 8.68 -8.22
CA THR A 156 -11.67 9.44 -7.24
C THR A 156 -12.29 8.51 -6.21
N GLY A 157 -12.94 7.43 -6.66
CA GLY A 157 -13.57 6.45 -5.77
C GLY A 157 -12.58 5.79 -4.81
N VAL A 158 -11.39 5.43 -5.27
CA VAL A 158 -10.35 4.85 -4.41
C VAL A 158 -9.90 5.83 -3.32
N LEU A 159 -9.76 7.11 -3.63
CA LEU A 159 -9.42 8.13 -2.63
C LEU A 159 -10.55 8.34 -1.62
N GLU A 160 -11.80 8.39 -2.10
CA GLU A 160 -12.99 8.56 -1.27
C GLU A 160 -13.20 7.37 -0.33
N ASP A 161 -13.08 6.15 -0.84
CA ASP A 161 -13.24 4.91 -0.08
C ASP A 161 -12.12 4.74 0.96
N ALA A 162 -10.89 5.18 0.64
CA ALA A 162 -9.75 5.09 1.55
C ALA A 162 -9.75 6.17 2.64
N ALA A 163 -10.38 7.33 2.40
CA ALA A 163 -10.32 8.45 3.31
C ALA A 163 -11.03 8.11 4.65
N ARG A 164 -10.30 8.27 5.76
CA ARG A 164 -10.82 8.03 7.12
C ARG A 164 -11.48 9.27 7.73
N GLY A 165 -11.49 10.37 7.00
CA GLY A 165 -12.03 11.66 7.40
C GLY A 165 -12.59 12.42 6.22
N GLN A 166 -12.85 13.72 6.39
CA GLN A 166 -13.42 14.53 5.32
C GLN A 166 -12.37 14.79 4.23
N LEU A 167 -12.53 14.16 3.07
CA LEU A 167 -11.68 14.36 1.89
C LEU A 167 -12.11 15.59 1.09
N ALA A 168 -11.14 16.38 0.66
CA ALA A 168 -11.33 17.37 -0.40
C ALA A 168 -10.20 17.26 -1.44
N ILE A 169 -10.55 16.85 -2.65
CA ILE A 169 -9.60 16.76 -3.78
C ILE A 169 -9.54 18.12 -4.46
N THR A 170 -8.38 18.78 -4.39
CA THR A 170 -8.15 20.08 -5.05
C THR A 170 -7.81 19.90 -6.52
N SER A 171 -7.06 18.84 -6.85
CA SER A 171 -6.75 18.47 -8.23
C SER A 171 -6.47 16.98 -8.33
N LEU A 172 -6.83 16.38 -9.46
CA LEU A 172 -6.54 14.99 -9.79
C LEU A 172 -6.21 14.90 -11.28
N ALA A 173 -5.05 14.34 -11.60
CA ALA A 173 -4.60 14.22 -12.98
C ALA A 173 -3.91 12.87 -13.20
N GLU A 174 -4.11 12.30 -14.39
CA GLU A 174 -3.31 11.17 -14.85
C GLU A 174 -1.86 11.63 -15.05
N GLU A 175 -0.92 10.90 -14.47
CA GLU A 175 0.50 11.21 -14.56
C GLU A 175 1.08 10.51 -15.79
N SER A 176 1.59 11.30 -16.73
CA SER A 176 2.22 10.76 -17.94
C SER A 176 3.62 10.23 -17.62
N ARG A 177 3.72 9.05 -17.02
CA ARG A 177 5.00 8.32 -16.97
C ARG A 177 5.17 7.50 -18.23
N PRO A 178 6.33 7.58 -18.91
CA PRO A 178 6.72 6.53 -19.81
C PRO A 178 6.64 5.20 -19.04
N PRO A 179 6.16 4.11 -19.65
CA PRO A 179 6.33 2.80 -19.07
C PRO A 179 7.78 2.62 -18.62
N ALA A 180 8.01 2.11 -17.41
CA ALA A 180 9.38 1.89 -16.94
C ALA A 180 10.17 0.87 -17.80
N ALA A 181 9.50 0.22 -18.77
CA ALA A 181 10.06 -0.74 -19.71
C ALA A 181 10.47 -0.15 -21.08
N THR A 182 11.01 1.07 -21.14
CA THR A 182 11.71 1.55 -22.35
C THR A 182 13.20 1.82 -22.14
N SER A 183 13.83 1.14 -21.19
CA SER A 183 15.30 1.10 -21.06
C SER A 183 15.82 -0.26 -21.53
N GLY A 184 16.11 -0.35 -22.83
CA GLY A 184 17.24 -1.10 -23.41
C GLY A 184 17.32 -2.62 -23.21
N ASP A 185 17.21 -3.34 -24.34
CA ASP A 185 18.09 -4.45 -24.74
C ASP A 185 18.63 -5.34 -23.61
N HIS A 186 18.11 -6.57 -23.49
CA HIS A 186 18.83 -7.66 -22.82
C HIS A 186 20.02 -8.08 -23.70
N PRO A 187 21.30 -7.88 -23.30
CA PRO A 187 22.41 -8.59 -23.89
C PRO A 187 22.70 -9.84 -23.03
N HIS A 188 22.35 -10.99 -23.61
CA HIS A 188 22.83 -12.35 -23.32
C HIS A 188 22.23 -13.13 -22.13
#